data_AF-A0A3D3GZ64-F1
#
_entry.id   AF-A0A3D3GZ64-F1
#
_cell.length_a   1.000
_cell.length_b   1.000
_cell.length_c   1.000
_cell.angle_alpha   90.00
_cell.angle_beta   90.00
_cell.angle_gamma   90.00
#
_symmetry.space_group_name_H-M   'P 1'
#
loop_
_entity.id
_entity.type
_entity.pdbx_description
1 polymer ?
#
loop_
_entity_poly.entity_id
_entity_poly.type
_entity_poly.pdbx_seq_one_letter_code
_entity_poly.pdbx_strand_id
1 'polypeptide(L)' 'MTLKLTEKRITCPHCGHHLHAAVDATAGDQDYYDECPACCMEIHYHLHIDEYRAKIQLTVESDDD' A
#
# COMPACT_ATOMS: atom_id res chain seq x y z
N MET A 1 13.13 -7.16 17.71
CA MET A 1 12.20 -8.00 16.93
C MET A 1 12.20 -7.47 15.51
N THR A 2 12.57 -8.28 14.53
CA THR A 2 12.66 -7.87 13.12
C THR A 2 11.26 -7.81 12.54
N LEU A 3 10.72 -6.61 12.65
CA LEU A 3 9.49 -6.13 12.08
C LEU A 3 9.38 -6.49 10.58
N LYS A 4 8.26 -7.10 10.19
CA LYS A 4 8.03 -7.68 8.85
C LYS A 4 7.76 -6.57 7.82
N LEU A 5 8.82 -5.99 7.27
CA LEU A 5 8.74 -5.30 5.99
C LEU A 5 8.43 -6.34 4.90
N THR A 6 7.28 -6.21 4.25
CA THR A 6 6.88 -7.12 3.16
C THR A 6 6.65 -6.31 1.90
N GLU A 7 7.39 -6.62 0.84
CA GLU A 7 7.17 -6.02 -0.46
C GLU A 7 5.96 -6.69 -1.12
N LYS A 8 4.94 -5.89 -1.44
CA LYS A 8 3.79 -6.34 -2.24
C LYS A 8 3.84 -5.71 -3.62
N ARG A 9 3.55 -6.54 -4.62
CA ARG A 9 3.32 -6.07 -5.97
C ARG A 9 1.90 -5.53 -6.07
N ILE A 10 1.79 -4.26 -6.40
CA ILE A 10 0.52 -3.57 -6.60
C ILE A 10 0.47 -3.05 -8.03
N THR A 11 -0.74 -2.74 -8.48
CA THR A 11 -0.97 -2.17 -9.80
C THR A 11 -1.56 -0.78 -9.62
N CYS A 12 -0.96 0.22 -10.26
CA CYS A 12 -1.46 1.58 -10.21
C CYS A 12 -2.90 1.62 -10.76
N PRO A 13 -3.87 2.14 -9.99
CA PRO A 13 -5.25 2.18 -10.42
C PRO A 13 -5.51 3.20 -11.56
N HIS A 14 -4.60 4.16 -11.77
CA HIS A 14 -4.72 5.17 -12.83
C HIS A 14 -4.22 4.68 -14.20
N CYS A 15 -3.05 4.02 -14.25
CA CYS A 15 -2.40 3.65 -15.52
C CYS A 15 -2.20 2.15 -15.72
N GLY A 16 -2.43 1.32 -14.70
CA GLY A 16 -2.20 -0.12 -14.76
C GLY A 16 -0.72 -0.53 -14.66
N HIS A 17 0.19 0.38 -14.30
CA HIS A 17 1.61 0.06 -14.12
C HIS A 17 1.84 -0.82 -12.89
N HIS A 18 2.80 -1.75 -12.93
CA HIS A 18 3.13 -2.59 -11.79
C HIS A 18 4.21 -1.93 -10.93
N LEU A 19 3.92 -1.74 -9.65
CA LEU A 19 4.83 -1.16 -8.67
C LEU A 19 5.05 -2.13 -7.52
N HIS A 20 6.09 -1.90 -6.73
CA HIS A 20 6.34 -2.61 -5.49
C HIS A 20 6.13 -1.64 -4.33
N ALA A 21 5.08 -1.88 -3.53
CA ALA A 21 4.83 -1.16 -2.30
C ALA A 21 5.47 -1.91 -1.13
N ALA A 22 6.32 -1.22 -0.39
CA ALA A 22 6.90 -1.74 0.84
C ALA A 22 5.89 -1.58 1.98
N VAL A 23 5.33 -2.69 2.45
CA VAL A 23 4.34 -2.69 3.52
C VAL A 23 5.03 -2.97 4.85
N ASP A 24 5.02 -1.97 5.72
CA ASP A 24 5.58 -2.06 7.06
C ASP A 24 4.46 -2.25 8.09
N ALA A 25 4.18 -3.49 8.50
CA ALA A 25 3.05 -3.81 9.38
C ALA A 25 3.38 -3.65 10.89
N THR A 26 4.21 -2.67 11.22
CA THR A 26 4.91 -2.59 12.51
C THR A 26 4.31 -1.55 13.43
N ALA A 27 3.82 -0.48 12.82
CA ALA A 27 3.22 0.66 13.48
C ALA A 27 1.68 0.58 13.51
N GLY A 28 1.09 -0.57 13.17
CA GLY A 28 -0.37 -0.74 13.12
C GLY A 28 -0.96 -0.38 11.76
N ASP A 29 -2.22 0.06 11.80
CA ASP A 29 -2.90 0.73 10.71
C ASP A 29 -2.15 1.99 10.26
N GLN A 30 -1.97 2.12 8.95
CA GLN A 30 -1.19 3.20 8.35
C GLN A 30 -1.76 3.60 7.00
N ASP A 31 -1.70 4.90 6.74
CA ASP A 31 -2.09 5.52 5.49
C ASP A 31 -0.86 6.21 4.91
N TYR A 32 -0.54 5.90 3.66
CA TYR A 32 0.58 6.53 2.97
C TYR A 32 0.27 6.76 1.50
N TYR A 33 0.91 7.79 0.96
CA TYR A 33 0.73 8.24 -0.41
C TYR A 33 2.02 7.99 -1.18
N ASP A 34 1.91 7.42 -2.38
CA ASP A 34 3.04 7.18 -3.28
C ASP A 34 2.70 7.72 -4.67
N GLU A 35 3.69 8.23 -5.37
CA GLU A 35 3.48 8.75 -6.72
C GLU A 35 3.87 7.70 -7.76
N CYS A 36 2.98 7.44 -8.72
CA CYS A 36 3.30 6.50 -9.78
C CYS A 36 4.42 7.05 -10.69
N PRO A 37 5.57 6.38 -10.86
CA PRO A 37 6.63 6.85 -11.73
C PRO A 37 6.27 6.75 -13.23
N ALA A 38 5.18 6.05 -13.57
CA ALA A 38 4.73 5.90 -14.95
C ALA A 38 3.73 6.99 -15.38
N CYS A 39 2.82 7.41 -14.50
CA CYS A 39 1.78 8.38 -14.83
C CYS A 39 1.79 9.66 -13.98
N CYS A 40 2.70 9.77 -13.00
CA CYS A 40 2.79 10.91 -12.07
C CYS A 40 1.47 11.21 -11.36
N MET A 41 0.67 10.16 -11.08
CA MET A 41 -0.57 10.27 -10.31
C MET A 41 -0.30 9.78 -8.89
N GLU A 42 -0.95 10.42 -7.94
CA GLU A 42 -0.90 10.02 -6.53
C GLU A 42 -1.69 8.73 -6.33
N ILE A 43 -1.11 7.80 -5.59
CA ILE A 43 -1.69 6.52 -5.24
C ILE A 43 -1.82 6.51 -3.72
N HIS A 44 -3.04 6.33 -3.23
CA HIS A 44 -3.30 6.23 -1.80
C HIS A 44 -3.29 4.76 -1.36
N TYR A 45 -2.48 4.45 -0.34
CA TYR A 45 -2.38 3.13 0.25
C TYR A 45 -2.94 3.13 1.66
N HIS A 46 -3.97 2.32 1.86
CA HIS A 46 -4.55 2.08 3.16
C HIS A 46 -4.11 0.69 3.66
N LEU A 47 -3.26 0.69 4.70
CA LEU A 47 -2.82 -0.51 5.38
C LEU A 47 -3.66 -0.72 6.63
N HIS A 48 -4.41 -1.82 6.65
CA HIS A 48 -5.18 -2.25 7.81
C HIS A 48 -4.63 -3.57 8.36
N ILE A 49 -4.37 -3.63 9.66
CA ILE A 49 -3.89 -4.83 10.35
C ILE A 49 -5.02 -5.40 11.20
N ASP A 50 -5.52 -6.56 10.80
CA ASP A 50 -6.45 -7.34 11.60
C ASP A 50 -5.65 -8.17 12.61
N GLU A 51 -5.49 -7.64 13.83
CA GLU A 51 -4.79 -8.32 14.93
C GLU A 51 -5.48 -9.63 15.35
N TYR A 52 -6.81 -9.69 15.23
CA TYR A 52 -7.59 -10.86 15.65
C TYR A 52 -7.36 -12.05 14.72
N ARG A 53 -7.22 -11.80 13.41
CA ARG A 53 -6.93 -12.82 12.39
C ARG A 53 -5.46 -12.87 11.99
N ALA A 54 -4.62 -12.05 12.61
CA ALA A 54 -3.21 -11.85 12.25
C ALA A 54 -3.02 -11.63 10.74
N LYS A 55 -3.90 -10.83 10.11
CA LYS A 55 -3.94 -10.63 8.67
C LYS A 55 -3.68 -9.17 8.32
N ILE A 56 -2.89 -8.96 7.28
CA ILE A 56 -2.59 -7.63 6.75
C ILE A 56 -3.43 -7.42 5.49
N GLN A 57 -4.19 -6.34 5.46
CA GLN A 57 -5.00 -5.89 4.33
C GLN A 57 -4.40 -4.59 3.79
N LEU A 58 -4.03 -4.60 2.52
CA LEU A 58 -3.56 -3.41 1.82
C LEU A 58 -4.60 -3.08 0.75
N THR A 59 -5.17 -1.89 0.82
CA THR A 59 -6.07 -1.34 -0.19
C THR A 59 -5.33 -0.23 -0.92
N VAL A 60 -5.52 -0.18 -2.24
CA VAL A 60 -4.93 0.83 -3.11
C VAL A 60 -6.08 1.59 -3.76
N GLU A 61 -6.14 2.89 -3.52
CA GLU A 61 -7.20 3.77 -3.98
C GLU A 61 -6.59 4.88 -4.84
N SER A 62 -7.33 5.26 -5.88
CA SER A 62 -7.09 6.47 -6.63
C SER A 62 -7.67 7.64 -5.86
N ASP A 63 -6.95 8.74 -5.73
CA ASP A 63 -7.56 10.03 -5.36
C ASP A 63 -8.34 10.53 -6.59
N ASP A 64 -9.53 9.96 -6.80
CA ASP A 64 -10.47 10.32 -7.86
C ASP A 64 -11.54 11.20 -7.20
N ASP A 65 -11.35 12.52 -7.26
CA ASP A 65 -12.38 13.53 -6.96
C ASP A 65 -13.41 13.61 -8.10
#